data_AF-A0A0D8BWB7-F1
#
_entry.id   AF-A0A0D8BWB7-F1
#
_cell.length_a   1.000
_cell.length_b   1.000
_cell.length_c   1.000
_cell.angle_alpha   90.00
_cell.angle_beta   90.00
_cell.angle_gamma   90.00
#
_symmetry.space_group_name_H-M   'P 1'
#
loop_
_entity.id
_entity.type
_entity.pdbx_description
1 polymer ?
#
loop_
_entity_poly.entity_id
_entity_poly.type
_entity_poly.pdbx_seq_one_letter_code
_entity_poly.pdbx_strand_id
1 'polypeptide(L)'
;MKSKVENNVLNSKALELQSSAMQLQSAQMVSSSFSLIDSGSNLSGKFKYYAYTQKIWVVQSEGESKNPIETSNNSSDLQSFRNSVNNLRGSEIRFQAAWVTGVSSTMVAVITSPTGWGPIVATLTAAGATVAAIAEAYNSYMLAKDCRFYFGRITLR
;
A
#
# COMPACT_ATOMS: atom_id res chain seq x y z
N MET A 1 20.00 35.31 59.86
CA MET A 1 19.24 35.56 58.61
C MET A 1 19.57 34.54 57.50
N LYS A 2 19.46 33.21 57.74
CA LYS A 2 19.78 32.18 56.73
C LYS A 2 18.56 31.41 56.17
N SER A 3 17.41 31.44 56.85
CA SER A 3 16.25 30.61 56.52
C SER A 3 15.43 31.06 55.29
N LYS A 4 15.51 32.33 54.88
CA LYS A 4 14.64 32.88 53.82
C LYS A 4 15.16 32.63 52.39
N VAL A 5 16.47 32.39 52.23
CA VAL A 5 17.12 32.18 50.92
C VAL A 5 17.01 30.71 50.49
N GLU A 6 17.15 29.77 51.42
CA GLU A 6 17.09 28.33 51.14
C GLU A 6 15.69 27.88 50.66
N ASN A 7 14.62 28.44 51.22
CA ASN A 7 13.25 28.14 50.80
C ASN A 7 12.92 28.64 49.37
N ASN A 8 13.53 29.74 48.93
CA ASN A 8 13.32 30.27 47.58
C ASN A 8 14.03 29.42 46.50
N VAL A 9 15.22 28.89 46.82
CA VAL A 9 15.99 28.03 45.90
C VAL A 9 15.36 26.63 45.76
N LEU A 10 14.76 26.11 46.83
CA LEU A 10 14.02 24.85 46.78
C LEU A 10 12.75 24.98 45.94
N ASN A 11 12.04 26.11 46.05
CA ASN A 11 10.83 26.36 45.28
C ASN A 11 11.12 26.55 43.79
N SER A 12 12.19 27.27 43.43
CA SER A 12 12.57 27.49 42.02
C SER A 12 13.01 26.19 41.32
N LYS A 13 13.75 25.32 42.00
CA LYS A 13 14.14 24.01 41.44
C LYS A 13 12.95 23.07 41.26
N ALA A 14 11.98 23.10 42.17
CA ALA A 14 10.75 22.32 42.03
C ALA A 14 9.87 22.80 40.87
N LEU A 15 9.81 24.12 40.64
CA LEU A 15 9.13 24.74 39.50
C LEU A 15 9.81 24.43 38.16
N GLU A 16 11.15 24.42 38.11
CA GLU A 16 11.93 24.03 36.92
C GLU A 16 11.82 22.54 36.60
N LEU A 17 11.72 21.67 37.62
CA LEU A 17 11.50 20.24 37.45
C LEU A 17 10.07 19.94 36.97
N GLN A 18 9.07 20.66 37.48
CA GLN A 18 7.68 20.54 36.99
C GLN A 18 7.52 21.09 35.58
N SER A 19 8.18 22.19 35.22
CA SER A 19 8.13 22.74 33.87
C SER A 19 8.86 21.84 32.85
N SER A 20 9.98 21.25 33.25
CA SER A 20 10.72 20.27 32.43
C SER A 20 9.94 18.95 32.28
N ALA A 21 9.29 18.47 33.34
CA ALA A 21 8.44 17.28 33.28
C ALA A 21 7.17 17.53 32.44
N MET A 22 6.54 18.70 32.55
CA MET A 22 5.42 19.09 31.67
C MET A 22 5.85 19.27 30.21
N GLN A 23 7.06 19.77 29.94
CA GLN A 23 7.62 19.84 28.59
C GLN A 23 7.97 18.45 28.02
N LEU A 24 8.46 17.51 28.83
CA LEU A 24 8.63 16.12 28.40
C LEU A 24 7.28 15.42 28.17
N GLN A 25 6.28 15.63 29.05
CA GLN A 25 4.94 15.06 28.87
C GLN A 25 4.24 15.63 27.62
N SER A 26 4.45 16.91 27.30
CA SER A 26 3.88 17.55 26.10
C SER A 26 4.68 17.28 24.83
N ALA A 27 5.97 16.98 24.91
CA ALA A 27 6.75 16.44 23.78
C ALA A 27 6.40 14.97 23.50
N GLN A 28 5.89 14.25 24.50
CA GLN A 28 5.47 12.85 24.40
C GLN A 28 3.96 12.71 24.09
N MET A 29 3.21 13.82 24.06
CA MET A 29 1.84 13.87 23.54
C MET A 29 1.83 14.46 22.13
N VAL A 30 1.39 13.65 21.18
CA VAL A 30 1.23 13.92 19.73
C VAL A 30 2.53 13.82 18.89
N SER A 31 3.28 12.73 19.05
CA SER A 31 3.73 12.05 17.83
C SER A 31 2.61 11.08 17.48
N SER A 32 1.71 11.47 16.58
CA SER A 32 0.86 10.49 15.90
C SER A 32 1.79 9.54 15.18
N SER A 33 2.13 8.41 15.82
CA SER A 33 3.15 7.50 15.32
C SER A 33 2.77 7.04 13.91
N PHE A 34 3.60 7.38 12.93
CA PHE A 34 3.45 6.94 11.55
C PHE A 34 3.82 5.46 11.47
N SER A 35 2.82 4.59 11.35
CA SER A 35 3.02 3.14 11.29
C SER A 35 2.24 2.54 10.13
N LEU A 36 2.78 1.48 9.53
CA LEU A 36 2.11 0.73 8.48
C LEU A 36 0.88 0.02 9.08
N ILE A 37 -0.29 0.22 8.47
CA ILE A 37 -1.54 -0.47 8.81
C ILE A 37 -1.72 -1.68 7.92
N ASP A 38 -1.52 -1.51 6.62
CA ASP A 38 -1.76 -2.57 5.64
C ASP A 38 -0.87 -2.37 4.40
N SER A 39 -0.58 -3.45 3.70
CA SER A 39 0.12 -3.40 2.43
C SER A 39 -0.20 -4.60 1.57
N GLY A 40 -0.11 -4.41 0.26
CA GLY A 40 -0.30 -5.49 -0.69
C GLY A 40 0.49 -5.24 -1.96
N SER A 41 0.81 -6.33 -2.65
CA SER A 41 1.48 -6.32 -3.94
C SER A 41 1.05 -7.52 -4.76
N ASN A 42 0.83 -7.31 -6.06
CA ASN A 42 0.73 -8.41 -7.00
C ASN A 42 2.09 -9.13 -7.14
N LEU A 43 2.11 -10.31 -7.76
CA LEU A 43 3.30 -11.17 -7.83
C LEU A 43 4.46 -10.54 -8.60
N SER A 44 4.19 -9.70 -9.61
CA SER A 44 5.23 -8.99 -10.37
C SER A 44 5.70 -7.69 -9.71
N GLY A 45 5.07 -7.24 -8.63
CA GLY A 45 5.42 -5.97 -7.95
C GLY A 45 5.01 -4.71 -8.73
N LYS A 46 4.32 -4.85 -9.85
CA LYS A 46 3.86 -3.72 -10.68
C LYS A 46 2.73 -2.94 -10.03
N PHE A 47 1.88 -3.60 -9.25
CA PHE A 47 0.78 -2.98 -8.52
C PHE A 47 0.95 -3.24 -7.04
N LYS A 48 1.06 -2.16 -6.26
CA LYS A 48 1.28 -2.25 -4.81
C LYS A 48 0.66 -1.06 -4.08
N TYR A 49 0.31 -1.28 -2.82
CA TYR A 49 -0.13 -0.21 -1.92
C TYR A 49 0.47 -0.40 -0.54
N TYR A 50 0.60 0.71 0.17
CA TYR A 50 0.94 0.81 1.58
C TYR A 50 -0.02 1.81 2.21
N ALA A 51 -0.79 1.38 3.20
CA ALA A 51 -1.67 2.23 3.99
C ALA A 51 -1.04 2.43 5.36
N TYR A 52 -0.90 3.68 5.79
CA TYR A 52 -0.31 4.07 7.05
C TYR A 52 -1.35 4.71 7.97
N THR A 53 -0.99 4.86 9.24
CA THR A 53 -1.73 5.72 10.17
C THR A 53 -1.87 7.14 9.61
N GLN A 54 -2.83 7.89 10.17
CA GLN A 54 -3.17 9.23 9.69
C GLN A 54 -3.70 9.26 8.25
N LYS A 55 -4.25 8.13 7.76
CA LYS A 55 -4.90 8.02 6.44
C LYS A 55 -3.93 8.30 5.27
N ILE A 56 -2.64 8.09 5.46
CA ILE A 56 -1.64 8.30 4.42
C ILE A 56 -1.48 7.02 3.61
N TRP A 57 -1.46 7.15 2.30
CA TRP A 57 -1.28 6.02 1.38
C TRP A 57 -0.06 6.25 0.49
N VAL A 58 0.57 5.15 0.08
CA VAL A 58 1.48 5.09 -1.06
C VAL A 58 0.92 4.03 -1.99
N VAL A 59 0.46 4.41 -3.18
CA VAL A 59 -0.06 3.50 -4.20
C VAL A 59 0.83 3.55 -5.43
N GLN A 60 1.10 2.41 -6.05
CA GLN A 60 1.93 2.33 -7.24
C GLN A 60 1.29 1.46 -8.31
N SER A 61 1.37 1.92 -9.55
CA SER A 61 0.89 1.23 -10.74
C SER A 61 1.95 1.34 -11.83
N GLU A 62 2.55 0.21 -12.20
CA GLU A 62 3.48 0.09 -13.33
C GLU A 62 4.67 1.07 -13.31
N GLY A 63 5.17 1.37 -12.11
CA GLY A 63 6.30 2.28 -11.91
C GLY A 63 5.90 3.72 -11.58
N GLU A 64 4.64 4.09 -11.79
CA GLU A 64 4.10 5.35 -11.30
C GLU A 64 3.68 5.24 -9.84
N SER A 65 3.83 6.30 -9.07
CA SER A 65 3.49 6.34 -7.64
C SER A 65 2.67 7.57 -7.29
N LYS A 66 1.69 7.40 -6.40
CA LYS A 66 0.89 8.49 -5.80
C LYS A 66 0.91 8.33 -4.28
N ASN A 67 1.02 9.46 -3.57
CA ASN A 67 1.06 9.49 -2.11
C ASN A 67 -0.11 10.30 -1.52
N PRO A 68 -1.38 9.87 -1.71
CA PRO A 68 -2.53 10.66 -1.26
C PRO A 68 -2.76 10.51 0.24
N ILE A 69 -3.36 11.55 0.82
CA ILE A 69 -4.06 11.44 2.10
C ILE A 69 -5.50 11.04 1.77
N GLU A 70 -6.01 10.00 2.42
CA GLU A 70 -7.37 9.51 2.22
C GLU A 70 -8.41 10.50 2.78
N THR A 71 -9.43 10.71 1.96
CA THR A 71 -10.48 11.71 2.11
C THR A 71 -11.81 11.06 1.71
N SER A 72 -12.93 11.72 1.98
CA SER A 72 -14.22 11.29 1.44
C SER A 72 -14.26 11.19 -0.09
N ASN A 73 -13.44 11.99 -0.80
CA ASN A 73 -13.48 12.10 -2.25
C ASN A 73 -12.67 11.00 -2.97
N ASN A 74 -11.68 10.40 -2.30
CA ASN A 74 -10.81 9.38 -2.90
C ASN A 74 -10.78 8.05 -2.13
N SER A 75 -11.46 7.96 -0.98
CA SER A 75 -11.51 6.72 -0.18
C SER A 75 -12.05 5.54 -0.98
N SER A 76 -13.14 5.72 -1.74
CA SER A 76 -13.70 4.64 -2.56
C SER A 76 -12.71 4.13 -3.62
N ASP A 77 -12.01 5.04 -4.32
CA ASP A 77 -11.01 4.67 -5.33
C ASP A 77 -9.78 4.01 -4.68
N LEU A 78 -9.34 4.46 -3.51
CA LEU A 78 -8.23 3.86 -2.75
C LEU A 78 -8.56 2.43 -2.29
N GLN A 79 -9.74 2.23 -1.72
CA GLN A 79 -10.19 0.91 -1.26
C GLN A 79 -10.40 -0.03 -2.45
N SER A 80 -10.94 0.47 -3.56
CA SER A 80 -11.11 -0.31 -4.79
C SER A 80 -9.76 -0.71 -5.38
N PHE A 81 -8.79 0.21 -5.44
CA PHE A 81 -7.42 -0.11 -5.86
C PHE A 81 -6.80 -1.19 -4.97
N ARG A 82 -6.89 -1.04 -3.64
CA ARG A 82 -6.43 -2.04 -2.67
C ARG A 82 -7.05 -3.42 -2.92
N ASN A 83 -8.36 -3.47 -3.09
CA ASN A 83 -9.07 -4.72 -3.33
C ASN A 83 -8.67 -5.36 -4.66
N SER A 84 -8.53 -4.57 -5.72
CA SER A 84 -8.05 -5.04 -7.03
C SER A 84 -6.63 -5.61 -6.94
N VAL A 85 -5.71 -4.98 -6.20
CA VAL A 85 -4.34 -5.49 -6.01
C VAL A 85 -4.35 -6.84 -5.27
N ASN A 86 -5.11 -6.96 -4.19
CA ASN A 86 -5.19 -8.20 -3.42
C ASN A 86 -5.85 -9.33 -4.23
N ASN A 87 -6.92 -9.02 -4.95
CA ASN A 87 -7.61 -9.97 -5.82
C ASN A 87 -6.74 -10.38 -6.99
N LEU A 88 -5.99 -9.44 -7.58
CA LEU A 88 -5.04 -9.69 -8.66
C LEU A 88 -4.00 -10.71 -8.21
N ARG A 89 -3.38 -10.50 -7.04
CA ARG A 89 -2.41 -11.45 -6.47
C ARG A 89 -3.03 -12.84 -6.33
N GLY A 90 -4.25 -12.94 -5.82
CA GLY A 90 -4.96 -14.22 -5.68
C GLY A 90 -5.22 -14.89 -7.03
N SER A 91 -5.58 -14.11 -8.05
CA SER A 91 -5.79 -14.58 -9.41
C SER A 91 -4.49 -15.06 -10.08
N GLU A 92 -3.40 -14.33 -9.89
CA GLU A 92 -2.08 -14.71 -10.40
C GLU A 92 -1.61 -16.03 -9.76
N ILE A 93 -1.85 -16.24 -8.46
CA ILE A 93 -1.53 -17.51 -7.79
C ILE A 93 -2.35 -18.67 -8.38
N ARG A 94 -3.64 -18.47 -8.65
CA ARG A 94 -4.47 -19.50 -9.32
C ARG A 94 -4.02 -19.78 -10.74
N PHE A 95 -3.64 -18.74 -11.48
CA PHE A 95 -3.02 -18.88 -12.79
C PHE A 95 -1.75 -19.75 -12.74
N GLN A 96 -0.86 -19.47 -11.78
CA GLN A 96 0.35 -20.29 -11.56
C GLN A 96 0.00 -21.74 -11.24
N ALA A 97 -1.00 -21.97 -10.39
CA ALA A 97 -1.43 -23.32 -10.00
C ALA A 97 -2.09 -24.11 -11.15
N ALA A 98 -2.88 -23.43 -12.00
CA ALA A 98 -3.54 -24.03 -13.15
C ALA A 98 -2.55 -24.36 -14.29
N TRP A 99 -1.38 -23.75 -14.26
CA TRP A 99 -0.32 -23.95 -15.24
C TRP A 99 0.67 -25.00 -14.75
N VAL A 100 0.49 -26.22 -15.23
CA VAL A 100 1.16 -27.45 -14.77
C VAL A 100 2.70 -27.37 -14.80
N THR A 101 3.29 -26.57 -15.71
CA THR A 101 4.75 -26.53 -15.94
C THR A 101 5.54 -25.48 -15.16
N GLY A 102 4.97 -24.84 -14.14
CA GLY A 102 5.68 -23.83 -13.35
C GLY A 102 5.76 -22.49 -14.09
N VAL A 103 4.96 -21.53 -13.65
CA VAL A 103 4.87 -20.22 -14.28
C VAL A 103 6.04 -19.33 -13.88
N SER A 104 6.72 -18.78 -14.88
CA SER A 104 7.74 -17.77 -14.66
C SER A 104 7.12 -16.41 -14.30
N SER A 105 7.89 -15.56 -13.62
CA SER A 105 7.54 -14.15 -13.39
C SER A 105 7.27 -13.41 -14.72
N THR A 106 7.91 -13.82 -15.82
CA THR A 106 7.66 -13.31 -17.17
C THR A 106 6.22 -13.52 -17.60
N MET A 107 5.65 -14.70 -17.38
CA MET A 107 4.26 -14.99 -17.79
C MET A 107 3.25 -14.23 -16.94
N VAL A 108 3.52 -14.04 -15.64
CA VAL A 108 2.74 -13.11 -14.81
C VAL A 108 2.81 -11.68 -15.39
N ALA A 109 4.00 -11.23 -15.78
CA ALA A 109 4.16 -9.90 -16.38
C ALA A 109 3.45 -9.76 -17.74
N VAL A 110 3.31 -10.85 -18.50
CA VAL A 110 2.55 -10.91 -19.77
C VAL A 110 1.06 -10.73 -19.50
N ILE A 111 0.47 -11.53 -18.61
CA ILE A 111 -0.99 -11.50 -18.36
C ILE A 111 -1.43 -10.19 -17.70
N THR A 112 -0.54 -9.52 -16.98
CA THR A 112 -0.81 -8.20 -16.40
C THR A 112 -0.30 -7.06 -17.27
N SER A 113 0.15 -7.28 -18.50
CA SER A 113 0.65 -6.21 -19.36
C SER A 113 -0.49 -5.28 -19.82
N PRO A 114 -0.18 -4.02 -20.22
CA PRO A 114 -1.19 -3.10 -20.75
C PRO A 114 -1.58 -3.41 -22.20
N THR A 115 -1.15 -4.55 -22.74
CA THR A 115 -1.48 -4.99 -24.11
C THR A 115 -2.90 -5.55 -24.17
N GLY A 116 -3.45 -5.66 -25.38
CA GLY A 116 -4.77 -6.28 -25.56
C GLY A 116 -4.76 -7.78 -25.22
N TRP A 117 -5.94 -8.32 -24.90
CA TRP A 117 -6.09 -9.74 -24.57
C TRP A 117 -5.66 -10.70 -25.70
N GLY A 118 -5.83 -10.30 -26.97
CA GLY A 118 -5.46 -11.11 -28.14
C GLY A 118 -3.98 -11.54 -28.14
N PRO A 119 -3.02 -10.60 -28.10
CA PRO A 119 -1.59 -10.92 -27.95
C PRO A 119 -1.26 -11.75 -26.69
N ILE A 120 -1.95 -11.51 -25.58
CA ILE A 120 -1.76 -12.28 -24.34
C ILE A 120 -2.13 -13.74 -24.57
N VAL A 121 -3.34 -14.04 -25.05
CA VAL A 121 -3.77 -15.43 -25.26
C VAL A 121 -2.94 -16.15 -26.31
N ALA A 122 -2.48 -15.46 -27.36
CA ALA A 122 -1.54 -16.01 -28.33
C ALA A 122 -0.21 -16.42 -27.67
N THR A 123 0.35 -15.56 -26.82
CA THR A 123 1.58 -15.85 -26.07
C THR A 123 1.41 -17.01 -25.10
N LEU A 124 0.30 -17.04 -24.36
CA LEU A 124 -0.02 -18.13 -23.42
C LEU A 124 -0.15 -19.46 -24.17
N THR A 125 -0.88 -19.48 -25.27
CA THR A 125 -1.08 -20.69 -26.11
C THR A 125 0.25 -21.18 -26.68
N ALA A 126 1.09 -20.27 -27.21
CA ALA A 126 2.42 -20.61 -27.72
C ALA A 126 3.36 -21.16 -26.63
N ALA A 127 3.19 -20.70 -25.39
CA ALA A 127 3.94 -21.20 -24.23
C ALA A 127 3.36 -22.51 -23.64
N GLY A 128 2.30 -23.08 -24.23
CA GLY A 128 1.69 -24.33 -23.78
C GLY A 128 0.76 -24.18 -22.58
N ALA A 129 0.15 -23.01 -22.38
CA ALA A 129 -0.85 -22.81 -21.34
C ALA A 129 -2.01 -23.80 -21.47
N THR A 130 -2.49 -24.32 -20.33
CA THR A 130 -3.75 -25.06 -20.29
C THR A 130 -4.94 -24.11 -20.46
N VAL A 131 -6.10 -24.64 -20.89
CA VAL A 131 -7.34 -23.85 -20.97
C VAL A 131 -7.71 -23.25 -19.60
N ALA A 132 -7.50 -24.01 -18.51
CA ALA A 132 -7.72 -23.53 -17.15
C ALA A 132 -6.80 -22.35 -16.80
N ALA A 133 -5.51 -22.43 -17.17
CA ALA A 133 -4.59 -21.32 -16.97
C ALA A 133 -4.99 -20.09 -17.80
N ILE A 134 -5.46 -20.26 -19.04
CA ILE A 134 -5.94 -19.14 -19.86
C ILE A 134 -7.15 -18.44 -19.20
N ALA A 135 -8.06 -19.19 -18.59
CA ALA A 135 -9.20 -18.61 -17.87
C ALA A 135 -8.75 -17.77 -16.66
N GLU A 136 -7.83 -18.28 -15.84
CA GLU A 136 -7.28 -17.52 -14.70
C GLU A 136 -6.39 -16.35 -15.13
N ALA A 137 -5.72 -16.46 -16.28
CA ALA A 137 -4.99 -15.36 -16.88
C ALA A 137 -5.92 -14.21 -17.28
N TYR A 138 -7.11 -14.52 -17.81
CA TYR A 138 -8.11 -13.50 -18.16
C TYR A 138 -8.61 -12.74 -16.93
N ASN A 139 -8.88 -13.45 -15.83
CA ASN A 139 -9.25 -12.82 -14.56
C ASN A 139 -8.14 -11.87 -14.07
N SER A 140 -6.89 -12.32 -14.15
CA SER A 140 -5.72 -11.51 -13.78
C SER A 140 -5.57 -10.28 -14.67
N TYR A 141 -5.79 -10.44 -15.97
CA TYR A 141 -5.78 -9.34 -16.95
C TYR A 141 -6.84 -8.27 -16.61
N MET A 142 -8.06 -8.69 -16.29
CA MET A 142 -9.13 -7.75 -15.92
C MET A 142 -8.85 -7.04 -14.60
N LEU A 143 -8.36 -7.74 -13.59
CA LEU A 143 -7.98 -7.13 -12.31
C LEU A 143 -6.80 -6.16 -12.46
N ALA A 144 -5.85 -6.43 -13.35
CA ALA A 144 -4.78 -5.49 -13.68
C ALA A 144 -5.32 -4.22 -14.36
N LYS A 145 -6.35 -4.34 -15.21
CA LYS A 145 -7.05 -3.17 -15.76
C LYS A 145 -7.78 -2.37 -14.68
N ASP A 146 -8.45 -3.05 -13.74
CA ASP A 146 -9.11 -2.37 -12.62
C ASP A 146 -8.09 -1.61 -11.75
N CYS A 147 -6.93 -2.21 -11.48
CA CYS A 147 -5.83 -1.52 -10.79
C CYS A 147 -5.46 -0.22 -11.50
N ARG A 148 -5.25 -0.25 -12.82
CA ARG A 148 -4.94 0.97 -13.60
C ARG A 148 -6.07 1.99 -13.56
N PHE A 149 -7.31 1.54 -13.68
CA PHE A 149 -8.49 2.39 -13.67
C PHE A 149 -8.63 3.14 -12.35
N TYR A 150 -8.59 2.45 -11.22
CA TYR A 150 -8.69 3.08 -9.91
C TYR A 150 -7.46 3.93 -9.60
N PHE A 151 -6.26 3.49 -9.98
CA PHE A 151 -5.05 4.30 -9.85
C PHE A 151 -5.19 5.64 -10.57
N GLY A 152 -5.71 5.65 -11.80
CA GLY A 152 -5.96 6.86 -12.57
C GLY A 152 -6.91 7.85 -11.87
N ARG A 153 -7.93 7.33 -11.16
CA ARG A 153 -8.95 8.13 -10.46
C ARG A 153 -8.53 8.66 -9.10
N ILE A 154 -7.53 8.05 -8.47
CA ILE A 154 -7.01 8.52 -7.18
C ILE A 154 -6.46 9.94 -7.35
N THR A 155 -7.09 10.89 -6.64
CA THR A 155 -6.66 12.28 -6.56
C THR A 155 -5.62 12.47 -5.46
N LEU A 156 -4.60 13.27 -5.78
CA LEU A 156 -3.64 13.79 -4.81
C LEU A 156 -4.29 15.00 -4.14
N ARG A 157 -4.26 15.02 -2.81
CA ARG A 157 -4.88 16.08 -2.00
C ARG A 157 -4.07 17.36 -2.07
#